data_AF-A0A2K6FEN5-F1
#
_entry.id   AF-A0A2K6FEN5-F1
#
_cell.length_a   1.000
_cell.length_b   1.000
_cell.length_c   1.000
_cell.angle_alpha   90.00
_cell.angle_beta   90.00
_cell.angle_gamma   90.00
#
_symmetry.space_group_name_H-M   'P 1'
#
loop_
_entity.id
_entity.type
_entity.pdbx_description
1 polymer ?
#
loop_
_entity_poly.entity_id
_entity_poly.type
_entity_poly.pdbx_seq_one_letter_code
_entity_poly.pdbx_strand_id
1 'polypeptide(L)'
;MLSSAATFSGPGRDQWMEPHSAAGPLQLRFSPYAFNGGNPPASASQSAKNTGMSHHTQTDKTVIGCSGFHGDCLTLTKIIEARLKMYKHSNNKAMTTGAIAAMLSTILYSRRFFPYYVYNIIGGLDEEGKGAVYSFDPVGSYQRDSFKAGGSASAMLQPLLDNQVGFKNMQNVEHVPLSLDRAMRLVKDVFISAAERDVYTGDALRICIVTRDGTREETVPLRKD
;
A
#
# COMPACT_ATOMS: atom_id res chain seq x y z
N MET A 1 5.02 54.19 -34.79
CA MET A 1 4.95 54.62 -36.21
C MET A 1 5.65 53.56 -37.05
N LEU A 2 5.06 53.21 -38.20
CA LEU A 2 5.56 52.39 -39.32
C LEU A 2 5.60 50.87 -39.07
N SER A 3 4.65 50.07 -39.60
CA SER A 3 4.39 49.66 -41.01
C SER A 3 5.21 48.40 -41.37
N SER A 4 4.60 47.20 -41.51
CA SER A 4 4.02 46.59 -42.76
C SER A 4 5.12 46.33 -43.82
N ALA A 5 5.25 45.22 -44.54
CA ALA A 5 4.38 44.12 -45.02
C ALA A 5 5.32 42.97 -45.53
N ALA A 6 5.03 41.68 -45.36
CA ALA A 6 4.24 40.77 -46.21
C ALA A 6 4.90 40.32 -47.55
N THR A 7 4.56 39.06 -47.93
CA THR A 7 4.67 38.33 -49.22
C THR A 7 5.91 37.46 -49.46
N PHE A 8 5.88 36.33 -50.18
CA PHE A 8 4.96 35.23 -50.53
C PHE A 8 5.75 34.38 -51.57
N SER A 9 5.72 33.03 -51.52
CA SER A 9 5.60 32.11 -52.68
C SER A 9 6.31 30.75 -52.54
N GLY A 10 5.51 29.68 -52.54
CA GLY A 10 5.60 28.59 -53.52
C GLY A 10 6.51 27.38 -53.27
N PRO A 11 6.19 26.18 -53.85
CA PRO A 11 6.42 24.87 -53.22
C PRO A 11 7.33 23.90 -54.00
N GLY A 12 7.90 22.91 -53.29
CA GLY A 12 8.15 21.56 -53.82
C GLY A 12 9.60 21.05 -53.88
N ARG A 13 9.82 19.91 -53.18
CA ARG A 13 10.85 18.85 -53.38
C ARG A 13 12.31 19.31 -53.13
N ASP A 14 13.06 18.74 -52.20
CA ASP A 14 13.46 17.34 -52.15
C ASP A 14 13.72 16.86 -50.72
N GLN A 15 13.24 15.66 -50.41
CA GLN A 15 13.49 14.96 -49.14
C GLN A 15 14.76 14.13 -49.31
N TRP A 16 15.92 14.78 -49.28
CA TRP A 16 17.20 14.10 -49.12
C TRP A 16 17.51 13.97 -47.63
N MET A 17 17.94 12.76 -47.23
CA MET A 17 18.35 12.42 -45.87
C MET A 17 19.33 13.47 -45.33
N GLU A 18 18.86 14.30 -44.40
CA GLU A 18 19.73 15.12 -43.56
C GLU A 18 20.64 14.18 -42.75
N PRO A 19 21.97 14.36 -42.81
CA PRO A 19 22.90 13.54 -42.05
C PRO A 19 22.58 13.70 -40.56
N HIS A 20 22.55 12.58 -39.84
CA HIS A 20 22.35 12.53 -38.39
C HIS A 20 23.11 13.68 -37.71
N SER A 21 22.38 14.74 -37.38
CA SER A 21 22.91 15.82 -36.56
C SER A 21 23.36 15.20 -35.26
N ALA A 22 24.65 15.35 -34.96
CA ALA A 22 25.27 14.82 -33.75
C ALA A 22 24.43 15.28 -32.55
N ALA A 23 23.62 14.37 -32.01
CA ALA A 23 22.85 14.64 -30.81
C ALA A 23 23.86 14.97 -29.71
N GLY A 24 23.84 16.21 -29.23
CA GLY A 24 24.70 16.67 -28.14
C GLY A 24 24.57 15.77 -26.89
N PRO A 25 25.47 15.91 -25.91
CA PRO A 25 25.44 15.10 -24.70
C PRO A 25 24.05 15.15 -24.04
N LEU A 26 23.38 14.00 -24.00
CA LEU A 26 22.04 13.87 -23.46
C LEU A 26 22.14 13.75 -21.93
N GLN A 27 21.67 14.77 -21.20
CA GLN A 27 21.60 14.69 -19.74
C GLN A 27 20.44 13.78 -19.33
N LEU A 28 20.75 12.53 -19.02
CA LEU A 28 19.79 11.61 -18.40
C LEU A 28 19.85 11.76 -16.88
N ARG A 29 18.74 12.16 -16.26
CA ARG A 29 18.60 12.20 -14.80
C ARG A 29 18.05 10.87 -14.30
N PHE A 30 18.72 10.27 -13.34
CA PHE A 30 18.26 9.05 -12.67
C PHE A 30 17.31 9.39 -11.52
N SER A 31 16.11 8.80 -11.51
CA SER A 31 15.21 8.81 -10.36
C SER A 31 15.31 7.45 -9.65
N PRO A 32 15.64 7.41 -8.35
CA PRO A 32 15.77 6.15 -7.61
C PRO A 32 14.44 5.47 -7.28
N TYR A 33 13.31 6.18 -7.40
CA TYR A 33 11.98 5.67 -7.05
C TYR A 33 11.05 5.62 -8.26
N ALA A 34 10.18 4.62 -8.26
CA ALA A 34 9.00 4.50 -9.10
C ALA A 34 7.80 4.16 -8.21
N PHE A 35 6.62 4.72 -8.50
CA PHE A 35 5.40 4.30 -7.81
C PHE A 35 4.83 3.07 -8.50
N ASN A 36 4.67 1.97 -7.76
CA ASN A 36 4.14 0.71 -8.29
C ASN A 36 2.67 0.48 -7.93
N GLY A 37 1.98 1.43 -7.27
CA GLY A 37 0.60 1.25 -6.86
C GLY A 37 0.43 0.20 -5.76
N GLY A 38 -0.74 -0.43 -5.75
CA GLY A 38 -1.12 -1.45 -4.78
C GLY A 38 -1.68 -0.88 -3.48
N ASN A 39 -2.63 -1.60 -2.90
CA ASN A 39 -3.26 -1.26 -1.62
C ASN A 39 -2.79 -2.25 -0.55
N PRO A 40 -2.16 -1.77 0.53
CA PRO A 40 -1.90 -2.59 1.69
C PRO A 40 -3.24 -2.87 2.41
N PRO A 41 -3.32 -4.02 3.10
CA PRO A 41 -4.50 -4.49 3.78
C PRO A 41 -5.03 -3.52 4.84
N ALA A 42 -6.36 -3.46 4.98
CA ALA A 42 -7.05 -2.38 5.68
C ALA A 42 -8.13 -2.85 6.67
N SER A 43 -7.81 -3.53 7.78
CA SER A 43 -8.72 -3.77 8.92
C SER A 43 -8.10 -4.67 10.01
N ALA A 44 -8.50 -4.47 11.29
CA ALA A 44 -8.08 -5.18 12.50
C ALA A 44 -8.30 -6.69 12.54
N SER A 45 -8.85 -7.29 11.47
CA SER A 45 -9.00 -8.74 11.36
C SER A 45 -8.94 -9.28 9.93
N GLN A 46 -8.79 -8.46 8.88
CA GLN A 46 -8.99 -8.92 7.50
C GLN A 46 -8.12 -8.13 6.50
N SER A 47 -7.27 -8.84 5.76
CA SER A 47 -6.17 -8.25 5.00
C SER A 47 -6.32 -8.41 3.48
N ALA A 48 -6.90 -7.45 2.77
CA ALA A 48 -7.07 -7.44 1.32
C ALA A 48 -5.77 -7.09 0.52
N LYS A 49 -5.40 -7.84 -0.54
CA LYS A 49 -4.24 -7.62 -1.45
C LYS A 49 -4.69 -7.49 -2.89
N ASN A 50 -4.14 -6.56 -3.66
CA ASN A 50 -4.22 -6.57 -5.13
C ASN A 50 -3.07 -7.41 -5.71
N THR A 51 -3.32 -8.43 -6.53
CA THR A 51 -2.25 -9.26 -7.13
C THR A 51 -1.35 -8.42 -8.03
N GLY A 52 -0.04 -8.38 -7.70
CA GLY A 52 1.01 -7.80 -8.52
C GLY A 52 2.10 -7.10 -7.71
N MET A 53 1.73 -6.28 -6.71
CA MET A 53 2.65 -5.25 -6.18
C MET A 53 2.78 -5.17 -4.65
N SER A 54 1.88 -5.79 -3.87
CA SER A 54 1.92 -5.75 -2.39
C SER A 54 2.55 -7.01 -1.80
N HIS A 55 3.63 -6.84 -1.02
CA HIS A 55 4.33 -7.92 -0.30
C HIS A 55 3.87 -8.02 1.15
N HIS A 56 3.91 -9.22 1.71
CA HIS A 56 3.55 -9.45 3.11
C HIS A 56 4.43 -10.52 3.74
N THR A 57 4.78 -10.30 5.01
CA THR A 57 5.39 -11.30 5.90
C THR A 57 4.37 -11.65 6.98
N GLN A 58 4.32 -12.92 7.36
CA GLN A 58 3.40 -13.41 8.39
C GLN A 58 4.19 -14.05 9.54
N THR A 59 3.76 -13.76 10.76
CA THR A 59 3.93 -14.66 11.91
C THR A 59 2.56 -15.28 12.23
N ASP A 60 2.51 -16.22 13.19
CA ASP A 60 1.26 -16.91 13.55
C ASP A 60 0.10 -15.97 13.95
N LYS A 61 0.40 -14.73 14.35
CA LYS A 61 -0.58 -13.76 14.87
C LYS A 61 -0.46 -12.35 14.28
N THR A 62 0.45 -12.13 13.33
CA THR A 62 0.70 -10.81 12.76
C THR A 62 0.92 -10.91 11.25
N VAL A 63 0.26 -10.02 10.51
CA VAL A 63 0.43 -9.84 9.07
C VAL A 63 0.90 -8.41 8.84
N ILE A 64 1.94 -8.27 8.02
CA ILE A 64 2.45 -6.96 7.60
C ILE A 64 2.14 -6.82 6.12
N GLY A 65 1.51 -5.72 5.72
CA GLY A 65 1.29 -5.39 4.32
C GLY A 65 2.08 -4.17 3.90
N CYS A 66 2.81 -4.31 2.79
CA CYS A 66 3.64 -3.27 2.20
C CYS A 66 3.03 -2.80 0.87
N SER A 67 3.06 -1.49 0.62
CA SER A 67 2.65 -0.87 -0.65
C SER A 67 3.55 0.32 -1.00
N GLY A 68 3.59 0.77 -2.25
CA GLY A 68 4.47 1.86 -2.69
C GLY A 68 5.50 1.40 -3.73
N PHE A 69 6.78 1.64 -3.49
CA PHE A 69 7.85 1.16 -4.36
C PHE A 69 8.16 -0.31 -4.10
N HIS A 70 8.03 -1.14 -5.12
CA HIS A 70 8.13 -2.59 -4.99
C HIS A 70 9.52 -3.08 -4.57
N GLY A 71 10.58 -2.42 -5.05
CA GLY A 71 11.97 -2.77 -4.69
C GLY A 71 12.24 -2.58 -3.20
N ASP A 72 11.71 -1.49 -2.62
CA ASP A 72 11.80 -1.26 -1.18
C ASP A 72 10.92 -2.22 -0.40
N CYS A 73 9.72 -2.56 -0.89
CA CYS A 73 8.85 -3.55 -0.25
C CYS A 73 9.57 -4.89 -0.08
N LEU A 74 10.19 -5.42 -1.14
CA LEU A 74 10.97 -6.67 -1.10
C LEU A 74 12.11 -6.62 -0.09
N THR A 75 12.84 -5.50 -0.07
CA THR A 75 13.99 -5.31 0.81
C THR A 75 13.54 -5.24 2.27
N LEU A 76 12.51 -4.45 2.54
CA LEU A 76 11.97 -4.24 3.88
C LEU A 76 11.40 -5.54 4.47
N THR A 77 10.65 -6.31 3.67
CA THR A 77 10.14 -7.64 4.03
C THR A 77 11.28 -8.56 4.50
N LYS A 78 12.38 -8.66 3.74
CA LYS A 78 13.55 -9.49 4.12
C LYS A 78 14.22 -9.02 5.41
N ILE A 79 14.35 -7.70 5.59
CA ILE A 79 14.94 -7.12 6.81
C ILE A 79 14.08 -7.47 8.03
N ILE A 80 12.76 -7.33 7.92
CA ILE A 80 11.83 -7.65 9.01
C ILE A 80 11.90 -9.14 9.35
N GLU A 81 11.88 -10.03 8.35
CA GLU A 81 11.98 -11.48 8.56
C GLU A 81 13.28 -11.89 9.27
N ALA A 82 14.41 -11.30 8.88
CA ALA A 82 15.68 -11.54 9.53
C ALA A 82 15.64 -11.10 11.00
N ARG A 83 15.12 -9.90 11.28
CA ARG A 83 14.99 -9.37 12.64
C ARG A 83 14.08 -10.20 13.52
N LEU A 84 12.96 -10.70 12.98
CA LEU A 84 12.04 -11.60 13.67
C LEU A 84 12.73 -12.91 14.09
N LYS A 85 13.50 -13.51 13.17
CA LYS A 85 14.27 -14.74 13.45
C LYS A 85 15.35 -14.48 14.50
N MET A 86 16.12 -13.39 14.36
CA MET A 86 17.13 -13.00 15.35
C MET A 86 16.52 -12.80 16.73
N TYR A 87 15.39 -12.09 16.82
CA TYR A 87 14.70 -11.87 18.09
C TYR A 87 14.27 -13.19 18.74
N LYS A 88 13.71 -14.12 17.95
CA LYS A 88 13.30 -15.45 18.43
C LYS A 88 14.48 -16.24 18.98
N HIS A 89 15.64 -16.19 18.32
CA HIS A 89 16.85 -16.87 18.80
C HIS A 89 17.43 -16.24 20.06
N SER A 90 17.45 -14.91 20.16
CA SER A 90 18.01 -14.23 21.34
C SER A 90 17.12 -14.29 22.57
N ASN A 91 15.79 -14.27 22.40
CA ASN A 91 14.84 -14.16 23.52
C ASN A 91 14.03 -15.44 23.76
N ASN A 92 14.22 -16.49 22.94
CA ASN A 92 13.44 -17.74 22.97
C ASN A 92 11.90 -17.54 22.91
N LYS A 93 11.45 -16.39 22.39
CA LYS A 93 10.03 -16.03 22.28
C LYS A 93 9.76 -15.27 20.98
N ALA A 94 8.55 -15.40 20.45
CA ALA A 94 8.12 -14.62 19.29
C ALA A 94 7.86 -13.15 19.68
N MET A 95 8.04 -12.23 18.72
CA MET A 95 7.68 -10.82 18.92
C MET A 95 6.16 -10.66 18.93
N THR A 96 5.67 -9.77 19.79
CA THR A 96 4.25 -9.37 19.81
C THR A 96 3.98 -8.29 18.77
N THR A 97 2.73 -8.14 18.34
CA THR A 97 2.34 -7.20 17.28
C THR A 97 2.81 -5.77 17.58
N GLY A 98 2.70 -5.32 18.83
CA GLY A 98 3.19 -4.00 19.26
C GLY A 98 4.72 -3.87 19.22
N ALA A 99 5.46 -4.94 19.58
CA ALA A 99 6.92 -4.95 19.50
C ALA A 99 7.41 -4.88 18.04
N ILE A 100 6.71 -5.57 17.12
CA ILE A 100 7.00 -5.50 15.68
C ILE A 100 6.77 -4.08 15.18
N ALA A 101 5.69 -3.42 15.61
CA ALA A 101 5.40 -2.04 15.23
C ALA A 101 6.50 -1.06 15.67
N ALA A 102 6.95 -1.15 16.94
CA ALA A 102 8.04 -0.31 17.45
C ALA A 102 9.37 -0.58 16.72
N MET A 103 9.67 -1.85 16.41
CA MET A 103 10.85 -2.22 15.64
C MET A 103 10.79 -1.63 14.22
N LEU A 104 9.64 -1.73 13.54
CA LEU A 104 9.48 -1.21 12.19
C LEU A 104 9.67 0.30 12.13
N SER A 105 9.13 1.03 13.10
CA SER A 105 9.33 2.48 13.24
C SER A 105 10.82 2.84 13.23
N THR A 106 11.63 2.12 14.02
CA THR A 106 13.08 2.34 14.10
C THR A 106 13.79 2.00 12.77
N ILE A 107 13.39 0.92 12.10
CA ILE A 107 13.95 0.51 10.81
C ILE A 107 13.69 1.57 9.75
N LEU A 108 12.46 2.09 9.66
CA LEU A 108 12.09 3.12 8.69
C LEU A 108 12.85 4.43 8.98
N TYR A 109 12.91 4.83 10.26
CA TYR A 109 13.61 6.05 10.66
C TYR A 109 15.13 5.99 10.44
N SER A 110 15.73 4.80 10.48
CA SER A 110 17.18 4.62 10.23
C SER A 110 17.65 5.16 8.86
N ARG A 111 16.73 5.26 7.88
CA ARG A 111 17.00 5.82 6.56
C ARG A 111 16.32 7.18 6.34
N ARG A 112 16.19 8.00 7.39
CA ARG A 112 15.50 9.31 7.33
C ARG A 112 15.87 10.23 6.16
N PHE A 113 17.14 10.22 5.73
CA PHE A 113 17.67 11.07 4.65
C PHE A 113 17.60 10.44 3.25
N PHE A 114 17.26 9.15 3.17
CA PHE A 114 16.97 8.43 1.93
C PHE A 114 15.91 7.36 2.25
N PRO A 115 14.66 7.78 2.49
CA PRO A 115 13.64 6.95 3.12
C PRO A 115 13.16 5.84 2.20
N TYR A 116 12.72 4.73 2.77
CA TYR A 116 11.97 3.74 2.00
C TYR A 116 10.68 4.37 1.49
N TYR A 117 10.36 4.19 0.21
CA TYR A 117 9.10 4.66 -0.34
C TYR A 117 8.00 3.61 -0.18
N VAL A 118 7.67 3.31 1.08
CA VAL A 118 6.73 2.24 1.45
C VAL A 118 5.73 2.73 2.48
N TYR A 119 4.45 2.43 2.25
CA TYR A 119 3.38 2.58 3.23
C TYR A 119 3.06 1.20 3.80
N ASN A 120 3.26 1.06 5.11
CA ASN A 120 3.09 -0.21 5.81
C ASN A 120 1.84 -0.19 6.69
N ILE A 121 1.13 -1.30 6.70
CA ILE A 121 0.06 -1.57 7.65
C ILE A 121 0.34 -2.91 8.32
N ILE A 122 0.41 -2.92 9.64
CA ILE A 122 0.53 -4.13 10.44
C ILE A 122 -0.84 -4.44 11.04
N GLY A 123 -1.37 -5.63 10.79
CA GLY A 123 -2.59 -6.14 11.41
C GLY A 123 -2.31 -7.43 12.18
N GLY A 124 -2.89 -7.58 13.36
CA GLY A 124 -2.72 -8.80 14.14
C GLY A 124 -3.48 -8.78 15.45
N LEU A 125 -3.17 -9.76 16.30
CA LEU A 125 -3.68 -9.82 17.67
C LEU A 125 -2.65 -9.25 18.65
N ASP A 126 -3.13 -8.48 19.63
CA ASP A 126 -2.32 -8.08 20.77
C ASP A 126 -2.23 -9.21 21.83
N GLU A 127 -1.52 -8.94 22.93
CA GLU A 127 -1.33 -9.91 24.03
C GLU A 127 -2.64 -10.26 24.75
N GLU A 128 -3.64 -9.38 24.69
CA GLU A 128 -4.99 -9.60 25.22
C GLU A 128 -5.89 -10.36 24.22
N GLY A 129 -5.37 -10.66 23.03
CA GLY A 129 -6.09 -11.31 21.95
C GLY A 129 -7.17 -10.44 21.33
N LYS A 130 -7.01 -9.11 21.37
CA LYS A 130 -7.81 -8.12 20.65
C LYS A 130 -7.12 -7.73 19.34
N GLY A 131 -7.90 -7.35 18.34
CA GLY A 131 -7.37 -6.84 17.07
C GLY A 131 -6.57 -5.55 17.27
N ALA A 132 -5.41 -5.46 16.62
CA ALA A 132 -4.58 -4.28 16.60
C ALA A 132 -4.13 -3.99 15.17
N VAL A 133 -4.37 -2.75 14.71
CA VAL A 133 -3.83 -2.23 13.45
C VAL A 133 -2.85 -1.12 13.76
N TYR A 134 -1.68 -1.16 13.12
CA TYR A 134 -0.72 -0.08 13.15
C TYR A 134 -0.45 0.40 11.73
N SER A 135 -0.64 1.69 11.50
CA SER A 135 -0.37 2.33 10.22
C SER A 135 0.92 3.14 10.30
N PHE A 136 1.72 3.11 9.23
CA PHE A 136 3.03 3.75 9.17
C PHE A 136 3.11 4.74 8.03
N ASP A 137 3.80 5.86 8.28
CA ASP A 137 4.31 6.72 7.21
C ASP A 137 5.68 6.20 6.69
N PRO A 138 6.17 6.68 5.54
CA PRO A 138 7.46 6.28 4.98
C PRO A 138 8.69 6.59 5.86
N VAL A 139 8.51 7.39 6.92
CA VAL A 139 9.59 7.88 7.79
C VAL A 139 9.63 7.13 9.13
N GLY A 140 8.59 6.35 9.44
CA GLY A 140 8.51 5.50 10.62
C GLY A 140 7.62 6.02 11.74
N SER A 141 6.88 7.12 11.55
CA SER A 141 5.80 7.49 12.46
C SER A 141 4.65 6.48 12.36
N TYR A 142 4.07 6.11 13.50
CA TYR A 142 2.97 5.16 13.52
C TYR A 142 1.98 5.43 14.64
N GLN A 143 0.75 4.95 14.44
CA GLN A 143 -0.33 5.01 15.41
C GLN A 143 -1.13 3.71 15.42
N ARG A 144 -1.79 3.43 16.54
CA ARG A 144 -2.74 2.31 16.63
C ARG A 144 -4.12 2.79 16.19
N ASP A 145 -4.67 2.16 15.15
CA ASP A 145 -5.97 2.47 14.57
C ASP A 145 -6.92 1.27 14.72
N SER A 146 -8.24 1.52 14.65
CA SER A 146 -9.25 0.44 14.56
C SER A 146 -9.34 -0.12 13.14
N PHE A 147 -9.15 0.75 12.14
CA PHE A 147 -9.12 0.43 10.72
C PHE A 147 -8.34 1.53 9.99
N LYS A 148 -7.64 1.15 8.92
CA LYS A 148 -6.89 2.09 8.10
C LYS A 148 -6.76 1.54 6.70
N ALA A 149 -7.01 2.34 5.67
CA ALA A 149 -6.63 2.01 4.30
C ALA A 149 -5.33 2.72 3.90
N GLY A 150 -4.49 2.04 3.11
CA GLY A 150 -3.28 2.61 2.53
C GLY A 150 -3.24 2.42 1.01
N GLY A 151 -2.14 2.82 0.38
CA GLY A 151 -1.93 2.62 -1.06
C GLY A 151 -2.70 3.59 -1.97
N SER A 152 -2.81 3.22 -3.25
CA SER A 152 -3.41 4.06 -4.30
C SER A 152 -4.88 4.39 -4.06
N ALA A 153 -5.69 3.42 -3.63
CA ALA A 153 -7.11 3.56 -3.37
C ALA A 153 -7.44 3.99 -1.93
N SER A 154 -6.44 4.34 -1.10
CA SER A 154 -6.65 4.75 0.29
C SER A 154 -7.71 5.85 0.46
N ALA A 155 -7.67 6.87 -0.40
CA ALA A 155 -8.62 7.99 -0.38
C ALA A 155 -10.06 7.59 -0.71
N MET A 156 -10.26 6.48 -1.45
CA MET A 156 -11.59 5.95 -1.79
C MET A 156 -12.12 5.02 -0.68
N LEU A 157 -11.23 4.20 -0.11
CA LEU A 157 -11.58 3.20 0.88
C LEU A 157 -11.83 3.80 2.27
N GLN A 158 -11.00 4.77 2.69
CA GLN A 158 -11.04 5.31 4.05
C GLN A 158 -12.40 5.94 4.43
N PRO A 159 -13.04 6.78 3.59
CA PRO A 159 -14.34 7.36 3.92
C PRO A 159 -15.47 6.32 4.06
N LEU A 160 -15.41 5.23 3.27
CA LEU A 160 -16.39 4.14 3.36
C LEU A 160 -16.27 3.39 4.69
N LEU A 161 -15.03 3.14 5.13
CA LEU A 161 -14.77 2.52 6.43
C LEU A 161 -15.17 3.45 7.60
N ASP A 162 -14.88 4.75 7.49
CA ASP A 162 -15.28 5.75 8.48
C ASP A 162 -16.80 5.78 8.71
N ASN A 163 -17.56 5.60 7.64
CA ASN A 163 -19.01 5.55 7.69
C ASN A 163 -19.52 4.19 8.21
N GLN A 164 -19.09 3.08 7.61
CA GLN A 164 -19.65 1.74 7.88
C GLN A 164 -19.14 1.09 9.17
N VAL A 165 -17.88 1.34 9.54
CA VAL A 165 -17.24 0.79 10.74
C VAL A 165 -17.17 1.84 11.84
N GLY A 166 -16.84 3.08 11.47
CA GLY A 166 -16.76 4.19 12.42
C GLY A 166 -18.11 4.78 12.82
N PHE A 167 -19.19 4.49 12.08
CA PHE A 167 -20.52 5.10 12.26
C PHE A 167 -20.48 6.65 12.31
N LYS A 168 -19.48 7.25 11.67
CA LYS A 168 -19.30 8.72 11.69
C LYS A 168 -20.36 9.39 10.84
N ASN A 169 -20.85 10.54 11.31
CA ASN A 169 -21.88 11.34 10.62
C ASN A 169 -23.23 10.63 10.41
N MET A 170 -23.52 9.58 11.19
CA MET A 170 -24.82 8.92 11.22
C MET A 170 -25.58 9.30 12.50
N GLN A 171 -26.90 9.43 12.42
CA GLN A 171 -27.78 9.70 13.57
C GLN A 171 -28.65 8.47 13.85
N ASN A 172 -28.97 8.22 15.13
CA ASN A 172 -29.85 7.14 15.58
C ASN A 172 -29.43 5.73 15.13
N VAL A 173 -28.12 5.47 15.09
CA VAL A 173 -27.55 4.15 14.78
C VAL A 173 -27.01 3.47 16.03
N GLU A 174 -27.22 2.16 16.09
CA GLU A 174 -26.69 1.31 17.16
C GLU A 174 -25.22 0.95 16.87
N HIS A 175 -24.36 1.15 17.87
CA HIS A 175 -22.94 0.81 17.80
C HIS A 175 -22.71 -0.67 18.10
N VAL A 176 -23.12 -1.53 17.15
CA VAL A 176 -22.93 -2.98 17.25
C VAL A 176 -21.50 -3.35 16.86
N PRO A 177 -20.81 -4.23 17.63
CA PRO A 177 -19.51 -4.75 17.25
C PRO A 177 -19.54 -5.40 15.85
N LEU A 178 -18.50 -5.13 15.06
CA LEU A 178 -18.42 -5.66 13.70
C LEU A 178 -18.21 -7.17 13.73
N SER A 179 -19.16 -7.93 13.19
CA SER A 179 -19.04 -9.38 13.04
C SER A 179 -18.07 -9.74 11.91
N LEU A 180 -17.44 -10.91 12.01
CA LEU A 180 -16.48 -11.39 11.01
C LEU A 180 -17.11 -11.45 9.60
N ASP A 181 -18.34 -11.96 9.50
CA ASP A 181 -19.07 -12.06 8.24
C ASP A 181 -19.38 -10.69 7.62
N ARG A 182 -19.84 -9.73 8.44
CA ARG A 182 -20.09 -8.36 7.98
C ARG A 182 -18.81 -7.68 7.52
N ALA A 183 -17.71 -7.88 8.25
CA ALA A 183 -16.39 -7.38 7.85
C ALA A 183 -15.95 -7.96 6.50
N MET A 184 -16.13 -9.27 6.27
CA MET A 184 -15.72 -9.93 5.02
C MET A 184 -16.48 -9.39 3.83
N ARG A 185 -17.80 -9.22 3.97
CA ARG A 185 -18.65 -8.63 2.93
C ARG A 185 -18.24 -7.18 2.65
N LEU A 186 -18.07 -6.38 3.69
CA LEU A 186 -17.64 -4.98 3.56
C LEU A 186 -16.31 -4.88 2.82
N VAL A 187 -15.31 -5.71 3.15
CA VAL A 187 -14.01 -5.71 2.46
C VAL A 187 -14.16 -6.06 0.98
N LYS A 188 -14.96 -7.07 0.63
CA LYS A 188 -15.19 -7.43 -0.78
C LYS A 188 -15.86 -6.27 -1.54
N ASP A 189 -16.90 -5.68 -0.97
CA ASP A 189 -17.68 -4.62 -1.61
C ASP A 189 -16.87 -3.34 -1.86
N VAL A 190 -16.06 -2.91 -0.89
CA VAL A 190 -15.23 -1.70 -1.03
C VAL A 190 -14.13 -1.89 -2.07
N PHE A 191 -13.55 -3.09 -2.18
CA PHE A 191 -12.51 -3.37 -3.17
C PHE A 191 -13.06 -3.57 -4.58
N ILE A 192 -14.26 -4.14 -4.73
CA ILE A 192 -14.98 -4.13 -6.01
C ILE A 192 -15.22 -2.68 -6.45
N SER A 193 -15.72 -1.84 -5.55
CA SER A 193 -15.96 -0.42 -5.84
C SER A 193 -14.69 0.35 -6.18
N ALA A 194 -13.58 0.03 -5.50
CA ALA A 194 -12.28 0.65 -5.79
C ALA A 194 -11.71 0.21 -7.14
N ALA A 195 -11.87 -1.06 -7.53
CA ALA A 195 -11.41 -1.57 -8.83
C ALA A 195 -12.10 -0.88 -10.03
N GLU A 196 -13.32 -0.35 -9.84
CA GLU A 196 -14.04 0.41 -10.87
C GLU A 196 -13.48 1.83 -11.09
N ARG A 197 -12.67 2.36 -10.15
CA ARG A 197 -12.25 3.78 -10.14
C ARG A 197 -10.75 3.98 -10.05
N ASP A 198 -10.02 3.08 -9.40
CA ASP A 198 -8.56 3.12 -9.28
C ASP A 198 -7.93 2.13 -10.26
N VAL A 199 -7.17 2.66 -11.23
CA VAL A 199 -6.47 1.87 -12.25
C VAL A 199 -5.36 0.96 -11.68
N TYR A 200 -4.94 1.20 -10.44
CA TYR A 200 -3.95 0.37 -9.74
C TYR A 200 -4.59 -0.73 -8.87
N THR A 201 -5.91 -0.85 -8.87
CA THR A 201 -6.70 -1.86 -8.12
C THR A 201 -7.44 -2.79 -9.11
N GLY A 202 -7.32 -4.12 -8.96
CA GLY A 202 -7.73 -5.12 -9.94
C GLY A 202 -7.11 -6.52 -9.76
N ASP A 203 -7.33 -7.40 -10.73
CA ASP A 203 -6.90 -8.79 -10.82
C ASP A 203 -7.45 -9.75 -9.76
N ALA A 204 -6.95 -9.67 -8.53
CA ALA A 204 -7.39 -10.51 -7.43
C ALA A 204 -7.12 -9.87 -6.08
N LEU A 205 -8.08 -10.06 -5.20
CA LEU A 205 -8.13 -9.64 -3.80
C LEU A 205 -7.74 -10.81 -2.88
N ARG A 206 -6.55 -10.83 -2.28
CA ARG A 206 -6.24 -11.82 -1.23
C ARG A 206 -6.62 -11.27 0.13
N ILE A 207 -7.46 -11.95 0.91
CA ILE A 207 -7.90 -11.56 2.24
C ILE A 207 -7.24 -12.48 3.30
N CYS A 208 -6.39 -11.96 4.18
CA CYS A 208 -5.86 -12.72 5.33
C CYS A 208 -6.64 -12.42 6.61
N ILE A 209 -7.20 -13.45 7.22
CA ILE A 209 -8.00 -13.40 8.44
C ILE A 209 -7.15 -13.96 9.59
N VAL A 210 -6.91 -13.15 10.62
CA VAL A 210 -6.09 -13.55 11.78
C VAL A 210 -7.01 -13.76 12.98
N THR A 211 -7.08 -15.00 13.49
CA THR A 211 -7.82 -15.34 14.71
C THR A 211 -6.91 -16.01 15.74
N ARG A 212 -7.43 -16.29 16.94
CA ARG A 212 -6.68 -16.98 17.99
C ARG A 212 -6.29 -18.40 17.59
N ASP A 213 -7.09 -19.03 16.73
CA ASP A 213 -6.90 -20.40 16.27
C ASP A 213 -5.92 -20.50 15.09
N GLY A 214 -5.59 -19.36 14.46
CA GLY A 214 -4.62 -19.28 13.39
C GLY A 214 -4.98 -18.26 12.31
N THR A 215 -4.24 -18.31 11.21
CA THR A 215 -4.42 -17.41 10.06
C THR A 215 -5.03 -18.17 8.89
N ARG A 216 -6.06 -17.59 8.27
CA ARG A 216 -6.70 -18.10 7.04
C ARG A 216 -6.51 -17.12 5.91
N GLU A 217 -6.35 -17.63 4.70
CA GLU A 217 -6.31 -16.79 3.50
C GLU A 217 -7.45 -17.16 2.55
N GLU A 218 -8.12 -16.15 2.02
CA GLU A 218 -9.11 -16.27 0.95
C GLU A 218 -8.64 -15.45 -0.24
N THR A 219 -8.88 -15.91 -1.47
CA THR A 219 -8.59 -15.11 -2.67
C THR A 219 -9.87 -14.93 -3.47
N VAL A 220 -10.21 -13.68 -3.77
CA VAL A 220 -11.41 -13.29 -4.51
C VAL A 220 -10.96 -12.64 -5.81
N PRO A 221 -11.46 -13.06 -6.98
CA PRO A 221 -11.12 -12.39 -8.24
C PRO A 221 -11.70 -10.97 -8.28
N LEU A 222 -10.96 -10.03 -8.87
CA LEU A 222 -11.42 -8.69 -9.22
C LEU A 222 -11.45 -8.54 -10.75
N ARG A 223 -11.86 -7.36 -11.21
CA ARG A 223 -11.82 -6.97 -12.63
C ARG A 223 -10.37 -7.00 -13.15
N LYS A 224 -10.17 -7.35 -14.43
CA LYS A 224 -8.86 -7.61 -15.07
C LYS A 224 -8.59 -6.73 -16.30
N ASP A 225 -9.31 -5.62 -16.39
CA ASP A 225 -9.35 -4.73 -17.55
C ASP A 225 -8.13 -3.81 -17.65
#